data_AF-A0A7X7YVF1-F1
#
_entry.id   AF-A0A7X7YVF1-F1
#
_cell.length_a   1.000
_cell.length_b   1.000
_cell.length_c   1.000
_cell.angle_alpha   90.00
_cell.angle_beta   90.00
_cell.angle_gamma   90.00
#
_symmetry.space_group_name_H-M   'P 1'
#
loop_
_entity.id
_entity.type
_entity.pdbx_description
1 polymer ?
#
loop_
_entity_poly.entity_id
_entity_poly.type
_entity_poly.pdbx_seq_one_letter_code
_entity_poly.pdbx_strand_id
1 'polypeptide(L)'
;MRTNRMVVVLLWAVLAAGCATKPIPVSPEFWGHTETKVAIAIASLPQEGRVYREGHQGLLDMIITNAMDPGEARCARMLTAERFANITEIFRRELEKAGYKCVVYSEPIELEAAEEVSHDKDCFDRDLSGVFQQTGCDALMLLQLVGFGTARTYYGFTPQSDPKGCAVVRGLMIARSENEILWDSGRKEGMIREPVIGPWAQEPDYPNLTGAVERAIEKSKKFLLERFFEERLGVDALDGIDMHAGETPEQKKLAETLAHYMQGVETTSAVWMSCSKPYRLTQNCSFWTGAALRISLDGVEAKIAGSEDGTVVLIQGPKLTTQQTWALDSAFGAIATLFEKHEIHITKVVGAAMPDGTFWGYFLLLDKDGYSLLREHAVSKE
;
A
#
# COMPACT_ATOMS: atom_id res chain seq x y z
N MET A 1 41.10 35.50 25.29
CA MET A 1 40.51 35.31 23.94
C MET A 1 39.92 33.90 23.86
N ARG A 2 38.66 33.69 24.26
CA ARG A 2 38.03 32.36 24.25
C ARG A 2 36.49 32.44 24.38
N THR A 3 35.83 33.24 23.54
CA THR A 3 34.36 33.42 23.62
C THR A 3 33.61 33.50 22.29
N ASN A 4 34.27 33.37 21.13
CA ASN A 4 33.62 33.60 19.82
C ASN A 4 33.34 32.37 18.95
N ARG A 5 33.41 31.14 19.47
CA ARG A 5 33.17 29.92 18.65
C ARG A 5 31.84 29.20 18.93
N MET A 6 31.08 29.59 19.95
CA MET A 6 29.88 28.86 20.37
C MET A 6 28.57 29.41 19.77
N VAL A 7 28.58 30.63 19.22
CA VAL A 7 27.37 31.28 18.67
C VAL A 7 27.07 30.85 17.23
N VAL A 8 28.07 30.40 16.46
CA VAL A 8 27.90 30.03 15.04
C VAL A 8 27.25 28.65 14.86
N VAL A 9 27.34 27.76 15.86
CA VAL A 9 26.78 26.40 15.77
C VAL A 9 25.27 26.35 16.06
N LEU A 10 24.74 27.27 16.87
CA LEU A 10 23.29 27.33 17.14
C LEU A 10 22.48 27.97 15.99
N LEU A 11 23.09 28.82 15.16
CA LEU A 11 22.40 29.52 14.07
C LEU A 11 22.10 28.61 12.86
N TRP A 12 22.82 27.50 12.71
CA TRP A 12 22.59 26.52 11.64
C TRP A 12 21.52 25.46 11.98
N ALA A 13 21.18 25.28 13.27
CA ALA A 13 20.17 24.31 13.69
C ALA A 13 18.72 24.79 13.44
N VAL A 14 18.50 26.10 13.28
CA VAL A 14 17.15 26.67 13.09
C VAL A 14 16.71 26.67 11.61
N LEU A 15 17.66 26.58 10.66
CA LEU A 15 17.35 26.57 9.22
C LEU A 15 16.97 25.19 8.66
N ALA A 16 16.99 24.14 9.49
CA ALA A 16 16.59 22.78 9.09
C ALA A 16 15.16 22.39 9.53
N ALA A 17 14.36 23.33 10.04
CA ALA A 17 12.93 23.13 10.22
C ALA A 17 12.22 23.33 8.87
N GLY A 18 12.38 22.38 7.96
CA GLY A 18 11.53 22.30 6.78
C GLY A 18 10.07 22.25 7.25
N CYS A 19 9.26 23.22 6.83
CA CYS A 19 7.84 23.31 7.17
C CYS A 19 7.10 22.11 6.56
N ALA A 20 7.09 20.99 7.27
CA ALA A 20 6.10 19.96 7.06
C ALA A 20 4.77 20.52 7.57
N THR A 21 3.89 20.92 6.67
CA THR A 21 2.51 21.29 7.03
C THR A 21 1.85 20.05 7.63
N LYS A 22 1.43 20.16 8.89
CA LYS A 22 0.73 19.07 9.58
C LYS A 22 -0.67 18.95 8.98
N PRO A 23 -1.26 17.74 8.92
CA PRO A 23 -2.67 17.59 8.56
C PRO A 23 -3.56 18.48 9.43
N ILE A 24 -4.58 19.08 8.82
CA ILE A 24 -5.61 19.88 9.51
C ILE A 24 -6.88 19.03 9.53
N PRO A 25 -7.35 18.54 10.70
CA PRO A 25 -8.58 17.76 10.78
C PRO A 25 -9.80 18.64 10.51
N VAL A 26 -10.91 18.04 10.08
CA VAL A 26 -12.19 18.75 9.93
C VAL A 26 -12.68 19.17 11.31
N SER A 27 -13.03 20.44 11.47
CA SER A 27 -13.53 20.93 12.76
C SER A 27 -14.91 20.32 13.08
N PRO A 28 -15.23 20.02 14.35
CA PRO A 28 -16.57 19.57 14.75
C PRO A 28 -17.68 20.55 14.33
N GLU A 29 -17.37 21.85 14.33
CA GLU A 29 -18.28 22.94 13.98
C GLU A 29 -18.70 22.87 12.52
N PHE A 30 -17.81 22.45 11.61
CA PHE A 30 -18.14 22.29 10.19
C PHE A 30 -19.40 21.43 10.01
N TRP A 31 -19.50 20.32 10.76
CA TRP A 31 -20.62 19.37 10.72
C TRP A 31 -21.96 19.94 11.22
N GLY A 32 -21.95 21.09 11.91
CA GLY A 32 -23.16 21.79 12.35
C GLY A 32 -23.78 22.71 11.28
N HIS A 33 -23.06 23.02 10.20
CA HIS A 33 -23.44 24.01 9.20
C HIS A 33 -23.88 23.36 7.87
N THR A 34 -24.94 22.54 7.91
CA THR A 34 -25.47 21.82 6.74
C THR A 34 -26.06 22.73 5.64
N GLU A 35 -26.32 24.00 5.95
CA GLU A 35 -26.70 25.02 4.96
C GLU A 35 -25.58 25.38 3.99
N THR A 36 -24.32 25.07 4.34
CA THR A 36 -23.13 25.32 3.54
C THR A 36 -23.24 24.58 2.20
N LYS A 37 -23.11 25.30 1.10
CA LYS A 37 -23.01 24.70 -0.23
C LYS A 37 -21.55 24.33 -0.50
N VAL A 38 -21.28 23.05 -0.78
CA VAL A 38 -19.93 22.52 -1.03
C VAL A 38 -19.76 22.18 -2.51
N ALA A 39 -18.79 22.81 -3.17
CA ALA A 39 -18.33 22.34 -4.47
C ALA A 39 -17.28 21.25 -4.29
N ILE A 40 -17.29 20.24 -5.15
CA ILE A 40 -16.30 19.15 -5.13
C ILE A 40 -15.60 19.13 -6.48
N ALA A 41 -14.30 19.27 -6.46
CA ALA A 41 -13.48 19.37 -7.65
C ALA A 41 -12.25 18.46 -7.54
N ILE A 42 -11.68 18.17 -8.70
CA ILE A 42 -10.42 17.46 -8.83
C ILE A 42 -9.39 18.40 -9.43
N ALA A 43 -8.16 18.36 -8.90
CA ALA A 43 -7.04 18.97 -9.59
C ALA A 43 -6.71 18.17 -10.85
N SER A 44 -6.02 18.80 -11.80
CA SER A 44 -5.57 18.12 -13.01
C SER A 44 -4.77 16.86 -12.69
N LEU A 45 -5.18 15.77 -13.34
CA LEU A 45 -4.57 14.46 -13.11
C LEU A 45 -3.18 14.42 -13.75
N PRO A 46 -2.19 13.78 -13.10
CA PRO A 46 -0.89 13.57 -13.73
C PRO A 46 -1.06 12.70 -14.98
N GLN A 47 -0.42 13.09 -16.08
CA GLN A 47 -0.57 12.42 -17.37
C GLN A 47 0.18 11.08 -17.44
N GLU A 48 1.27 10.95 -16.68
CA GLU A 48 2.12 9.76 -16.68
C GLU A 48 2.43 9.30 -15.26
N GLY A 49 2.57 7.99 -15.10
CA GLY A 49 3.09 7.40 -13.89
C GLY A 49 4.59 7.68 -13.71
N ARG A 50 5.06 7.59 -12.46
CA ARG A 50 6.43 7.89 -12.05
C ARG A 50 7.09 6.70 -11.37
N VAL A 51 8.41 6.65 -11.41
CA VAL A 51 9.21 5.70 -10.62
C VAL A 51 9.77 6.43 -9.40
N TYR A 52 9.20 6.15 -8.24
CA TYR A 52 9.64 6.67 -6.95
C TYR A 52 10.78 5.81 -6.42
N ARG A 53 11.94 6.43 -6.23
CA ARG A 53 13.10 5.79 -5.60
C ARG A 53 13.26 6.30 -4.19
N GLU A 54 13.26 5.38 -3.25
CA GLU A 54 13.31 5.67 -1.83
C GLU A 54 14.64 5.22 -1.23
N GLY A 55 15.14 5.93 -0.22
CA GLY A 55 16.38 5.61 0.46
C GLY A 55 17.52 6.57 0.15
N HIS A 56 18.71 6.24 0.64
CA HIS A 56 19.89 7.08 0.50
C HIS A 56 20.57 6.80 -0.84
N GLN A 57 20.21 7.58 -1.87
CA GLN A 57 20.87 7.56 -3.19
C GLN A 57 21.55 8.89 -3.45
N GLY A 58 22.80 8.86 -3.90
CA GLY A 58 23.44 10.03 -4.49
C GLY A 58 22.86 10.34 -5.88
N LEU A 59 23.09 11.56 -6.37
CA LEU A 59 22.67 11.97 -7.72
C LEU A 59 23.21 11.03 -8.83
N LEU A 60 24.44 10.56 -8.68
CA LEU A 60 25.06 9.60 -9.60
C LEU A 60 24.40 8.21 -9.53
N ASP A 61 24.01 7.76 -8.34
CA ASP A 61 23.32 6.48 -8.16
C ASP A 61 21.95 6.50 -8.84
N MET A 62 21.24 7.64 -8.81
CA MET A 62 19.97 7.79 -9.52
C MET A 62 20.13 7.67 -11.04
N ILE A 63 21.21 8.22 -11.62
CA ILE A 63 21.49 8.09 -13.06
C ILE A 63 21.75 6.64 -13.43
N ILE A 64 22.59 5.93 -12.65
CA ILE A 64 22.90 4.51 -12.86
C ILE A 64 21.63 3.67 -12.74
N THR A 65 20.83 3.90 -11.70
CA THR A 65 19.59 3.15 -11.46
C THR A 65 18.57 3.36 -12.58
N ASN A 66 18.43 4.58 -13.12
CA ASN A 66 17.58 4.86 -14.28
C ASN A 66 17.97 4.05 -15.53
N ALA A 67 19.26 3.81 -15.73
CA ALA A 67 19.75 3.03 -16.87
C ALA A 67 19.57 1.51 -16.68
N MET A 68 19.58 1.04 -15.43
CA MET A 68 19.56 -0.39 -15.10
C MET A 68 18.16 -0.98 -14.94
N ASP A 69 17.12 -0.17 -14.69
CA ASP A 69 15.75 -0.65 -14.49
C ASP A 69 14.76 -0.07 -15.52
N PRO A 70 14.86 -0.48 -16.81
CA PRO A 70 13.96 0.00 -17.85
C PRO A 70 12.52 -0.53 -17.69
N GLY A 71 12.31 -1.58 -16.89
CA GLY A 71 11.02 -2.23 -16.76
C GLY A 71 10.04 -1.44 -15.92
N GLU A 72 10.45 -0.95 -14.75
CA GLU A 72 9.64 -0.05 -13.93
C GLU A 72 9.26 1.23 -14.71
N ALA A 73 10.23 1.80 -15.43
CA ALA A 73 9.99 2.99 -16.26
C ALA A 73 9.08 2.72 -17.46
N ARG A 74 9.04 1.49 -17.98
CA ARG A 74 8.11 1.10 -19.05
C ARG A 74 6.69 0.94 -18.50
N CYS A 75 6.56 0.21 -17.39
CA CYS A 75 5.30 0.08 -16.67
C CYS A 75 4.73 1.46 -16.35
N ALA A 76 5.53 2.36 -15.75
CA ALA A 76 5.09 3.69 -15.35
C ALA A 76 4.44 4.52 -16.47
N ARG A 77 4.96 4.41 -17.70
CA ARG A 77 4.44 5.11 -18.88
C ARG A 77 3.12 4.54 -19.43
N MET A 78 2.76 3.32 -19.05
CA MET A 78 1.52 2.66 -19.48
C MET A 78 0.35 2.91 -18.52
N LEU A 79 0.62 3.45 -17.33
CA LEU A 79 -0.38 3.64 -16.29
C LEU A 79 -1.26 4.85 -16.59
N THR A 80 -2.53 4.79 -16.18
CA THR A 80 -3.46 5.92 -16.28
C THR A 80 -4.00 6.31 -14.91
N ALA A 81 -4.40 7.58 -14.77
CA ALA A 81 -4.97 8.14 -13.55
C ALA A 81 -6.51 8.10 -13.51
N GLU A 82 -7.16 7.63 -14.58
CA GLU A 82 -8.61 7.75 -14.80
C GLU A 82 -9.45 7.18 -13.66
N ARG A 83 -8.98 6.07 -13.08
CA ARG A 83 -9.65 5.44 -11.93
C ARG A 83 -9.84 6.41 -10.78
N PHE A 84 -8.94 7.38 -10.58
CA PHE A 84 -9.06 8.34 -9.47
C PHE A 84 -10.25 9.29 -9.63
N ALA A 85 -10.71 9.57 -10.87
CA ALA A 85 -11.67 10.64 -11.16
C ALA A 85 -13.04 10.47 -10.48
N ASN A 86 -13.50 9.23 -10.26
CA ASN A 86 -14.82 8.99 -9.65
C ASN A 86 -14.90 9.35 -8.15
N ILE A 87 -13.78 9.74 -7.53
CA ILE A 87 -13.74 10.12 -6.11
C ILE A 87 -14.62 11.33 -5.81
N THR A 88 -14.81 12.26 -6.76
CA THR A 88 -15.65 13.45 -6.59
C THR A 88 -17.11 13.07 -6.34
N GLU A 89 -17.60 12.05 -7.05
CA GLU A 89 -18.95 11.53 -6.93
C GLU A 89 -19.16 10.78 -5.61
N ILE A 90 -18.14 10.04 -5.16
CA ILE A 90 -18.17 9.37 -3.85
C ILE A 90 -18.25 10.42 -2.74
N PHE A 91 -17.40 11.45 -2.77
CA PHE A 91 -17.46 12.56 -1.81
C PHE A 91 -18.81 13.30 -1.85
N ARG A 92 -19.38 13.50 -3.05
CA ARG A 92 -20.69 14.15 -3.22
C ARG A 92 -21.76 13.37 -2.47
N ARG A 93 -21.83 12.06 -2.73
CA ARG A 93 -22.79 11.17 -2.07
C ARG A 93 -22.65 11.19 -0.55
N GLU A 94 -21.43 11.09 -0.03
CA GLU A 94 -21.21 11.04 1.43
C GLU A 94 -21.47 12.38 2.12
N LEU A 95 -21.13 13.52 1.49
CA LEU A 95 -21.50 14.85 2.00
C LEU A 95 -23.02 15.09 1.95
N GLU A 96 -23.70 14.63 0.90
CA GLU A 96 -25.17 14.74 0.82
C GLU A 96 -25.87 13.88 1.87
N LYS A 97 -25.36 12.67 2.16
CA LYS A 97 -25.83 11.85 3.29
C LYS A 97 -25.64 12.56 4.63
N ALA A 98 -24.57 13.35 4.78
CA ALA A 98 -24.34 14.19 5.94
C ALA A 98 -25.20 15.48 5.96
N GLY A 99 -26.03 15.72 4.95
CA GLY A 99 -27.00 16.81 4.90
C GLY A 99 -26.56 18.07 4.15
N TYR A 100 -25.38 18.07 3.50
CA TYR A 100 -24.90 19.22 2.74
C TYR A 100 -25.52 19.31 1.35
N LYS A 101 -25.56 20.54 0.81
CA LYS A 101 -25.87 20.78 -0.61
C LYS A 101 -24.57 20.71 -1.40
N CYS A 102 -24.44 19.72 -2.29
CA CYS A 102 -23.21 19.52 -3.05
C CYS A 102 -23.37 19.83 -4.53
N VAL A 103 -22.27 20.26 -5.17
CA VAL A 103 -22.16 20.37 -6.63
C VAL A 103 -20.80 19.85 -7.07
N VAL A 104 -20.76 19.00 -8.09
CA VAL A 104 -19.50 18.54 -8.69
C VAL A 104 -19.08 19.55 -9.74
N TYR A 105 -17.87 20.09 -9.59
CA TYR A 105 -17.24 20.93 -10.58
C TYR A 105 -16.57 20.04 -11.63
N SER A 106 -17.05 20.09 -12.87
CA SER A 106 -16.70 19.13 -13.92
C SER A 106 -15.35 19.38 -14.59
N GLU A 107 -14.80 20.58 -14.46
CA GLU A 107 -13.52 20.94 -15.09
C GLU A 107 -12.36 20.68 -14.12
N PRO A 108 -11.26 20.04 -14.56
CA PRO A 108 -10.06 19.91 -13.73
C PRO A 108 -9.48 21.29 -13.36
N ILE A 109 -9.03 21.42 -12.12
CA ILE A 109 -8.39 22.65 -11.64
C ILE A 109 -6.87 22.57 -11.89
N GLU A 110 -6.37 23.44 -12.76
CA GLU A 110 -4.95 23.60 -13.09
C GLU A 110 -4.20 24.41 -12.01
N LEU A 111 -3.85 23.77 -10.89
CA LEU A 111 -3.22 24.45 -9.75
C LEU A 111 -1.84 25.07 -10.04
N GLU A 112 -1.10 24.52 -11.00
CA GLU A 112 0.21 25.05 -11.40
C GLU A 112 0.10 26.32 -12.25
N ALA A 113 -1.01 26.48 -12.97
CA ALA A 113 -1.29 27.65 -13.80
C ALA A 113 -2.09 28.74 -13.07
N ALA A 114 -2.72 28.41 -11.94
CA ALA A 114 -3.47 29.36 -11.13
C ALA A 114 -2.56 30.43 -10.52
N GLU A 115 -3.04 31.68 -10.50
CA GLU A 115 -2.30 32.81 -9.93
C GLU A 115 -2.04 32.61 -8.44
N GLU A 116 -0.84 32.97 -7.99
CA GLU A 116 -0.47 32.97 -6.58
C GLU A 116 -1.10 34.16 -5.85
N VAL A 117 -1.81 33.89 -4.77
CA VAL A 117 -2.38 34.91 -3.89
C VAL A 117 -1.63 34.93 -2.57
N SER A 118 -1.13 36.10 -2.20
CA SER A 118 -0.40 36.31 -0.96
C SER A 118 -1.38 36.41 0.21
N HIS A 119 -1.49 35.35 0.99
CA HIS A 119 -2.29 35.31 2.22
C HIS A 119 -1.47 34.87 3.43
N ASP A 120 -2.07 34.95 4.62
CA ASP A 120 -1.51 34.43 5.86
C ASP A 120 -1.27 32.89 5.78
N LYS A 121 -0.51 32.36 6.74
CA LYS A 121 0.01 30.97 6.72
C LYS A 121 -1.04 29.86 6.66
N ASP A 122 -2.32 30.16 6.95
CA ASP A 122 -3.41 29.19 7.04
C ASP A 122 -4.39 29.26 5.85
N CYS A 123 -4.03 30.02 4.81
CA CYS A 123 -4.83 30.16 3.60
C CYS A 123 -4.23 29.38 2.43
N PHE A 124 -5.08 28.98 1.49
CA PHE A 124 -4.66 28.40 0.23
C PHE A 124 -4.07 29.50 -0.67
N ASP A 125 -2.92 29.22 -1.26
CA ASP A 125 -2.06 30.19 -1.95
C ASP A 125 -2.38 30.33 -3.46
N ARG A 126 -3.45 29.70 -3.94
CA ARG A 126 -3.90 29.79 -5.33
C ARG A 126 -5.26 30.47 -5.44
N ASP A 127 -5.43 31.29 -6.47
CA ASP A 127 -6.73 31.90 -6.75
C ASP A 127 -7.74 30.84 -7.23
N LEU A 128 -8.82 30.71 -6.47
CA LEU A 128 -9.95 29.80 -6.75
C LEU A 128 -11.26 30.57 -6.95
N SER A 129 -11.19 31.90 -7.06
CA SER A 129 -12.35 32.79 -7.15
C SER A 129 -13.30 32.41 -8.30
N GLY A 130 -12.76 32.00 -9.45
CA GLY A 130 -13.55 31.53 -10.60
C GLY A 130 -14.43 30.33 -10.27
N VAL A 131 -13.90 29.36 -9.52
CA VAL A 131 -14.65 28.15 -9.10
C VAL A 131 -15.79 28.55 -8.17
N PHE A 132 -15.52 29.40 -7.18
CA PHE A 132 -16.54 29.91 -6.26
C PHE A 132 -17.63 30.72 -6.98
N GLN A 133 -17.26 31.54 -7.97
CA GLN A 133 -18.22 32.32 -8.76
C GLN A 133 -19.12 31.43 -9.62
N GLN A 134 -18.55 30.45 -10.33
CA GLN A 134 -19.30 29.57 -11.24
C GLN A 134 -20.24 28.62 -10.50
N THR A 135 -19.82 28.13 -9.34
CA THR A 135 -20.61 27.16 -8.55
C THR A 135 -21.52 27.85 -7.53
N GLY A 136 -21.18 29.07 -7.10
CA GLY A 136 -21.84 29.77 -6.00
C GLY A 136 -21.71 29.03 -4.66
N CYS A 137 -20.67 28.22 -4.46
CA CYS A 137 -20.44 27.49 -3.23
C CYS A 137 -19.81 28.37 -2.13
N ASP A 138 -19.95 27.90 -0.89
CA ASP A 138 -19.36 28.52 0.30
C ASP A 138 -18.03 27.86 0.67
N ALA A 139 -17.86 26.59 0.29
CA ALA A 139 -16.63 25.83 0.46
C ALA A 139 -16.32 24.97 -0.78
N LEU A 140 -15.03 24.69 -1.00
CA LEU A 140 -14.52 23.84 -2.07
C LEU A 140 -13.76 22.66 -1.47
N MET A 141 -14.22 21.44 -1.76
CA MET A 141 -13.48 20.20 -1.58
C MET A 141 -12.61 19.96 -2.82
N LEU A 142 -11.30 20.08 -2.66
CA LEU A 142 -10.30 19.90 -3.71
C LEU A 142 -9.54 18.59 -3.49
N LEU A 143 -9.73 17.64 -4.40
CA LEU A 143 -9.12 16.32 -4.36
C LEU A 143 -7.97 16.22 -5.38
N GLN A 144 -6.80 15.74 -4.94
CA GLN A 144 -5.59 15.73 -5.76
C GLN A 144 -4.98 14.34 -5.80
N LEU A 145 -4.69 13.83 -7.00
CA LEU A 145 -3.70 12.80 -7.23
C LEU A 145 -2.39 13.50 -7.59
N VAL A 146 -1.54 13.73 -6.60
CA VAL A 146 -0.26 14.44 -6.77
C VAL A 146 0.70 13.63 -7.66
N GLY A 147 0.61 12.32 -7.61
CA GLY A 147 1.36 11.41 -8.48
C GLY A 147 1.01 9.96 -8.22
N PHE A 148 1.39 9.09 -9.14
CA PHE A 148 1.16 7.65 -9.06
C PHE A 148 2.25 6.92 -9.85
N GLY A 149 2.40 5.63 -9.63
CA GLY A 149 3.37 4.80 -10.34
C GLY A 149 3.99 3.73 -9.43
N THR A 150 5.28 3.47 -9.58
CA THR A 150 5.98 2.43 -8.80
C THR A 150 6.84 3.06 -7.72
N ALA A 151 7.01 2.38 -6.59
CA ALA A 151 7.92 2.79 -5.53
C ALA A 151 8.86 1.64 -5.16
N ARG A 152 10.15 1.92 -5.02
CA ARG A 152 11.14 0.91 -4.64
C ARG A 152 12.26 1.51 -3.81
N THR A 153 12.68 0.76 -2.79
CA THR A 153 13.73 1.18 -1.86
C THR A 153 15.11 0.73 -2.35
N TYR A 154 16.09 1.62 -2.24
CA TYR A 154 17.46 1.42 -2.67
C TYR A 154 18.47 1.78 -1.57
N TYR A 155 19.63 1.11 -1.62
CA TYR A 155 20.85 1.52 -0.91
C TYR A 155 21.96 1.68 -1.95
N GLY A 156 22.39 2.92 -2.21
CA GLY A 156 23.14 3.23 -3.43
C GLY A 156 22.31 2.87 -4.67
N PHE A 157 22.88 2.14 -5.62
CA PHE A 157 22.17 1.65 -6.82
C PHE A 157 21.54 0.25 -6.64
N THR A 158 21.66 -0.36 -5.46
CA THR A 158 21.18 -1.74 -5.22
C THR A 158 19.76 -1.74 -4.67
N PRO A 159 18.77 -2.34 -5.36
CA PRO A 159 17.42 -2.45 -4.84
C PRO A 159 17.38 -3.35 -3.59
N GLN A 160 16.59 -2.94 -2.61
CA GLN A 160 16.44 -3.65 -1.33
C GLN A 160 15.17 -4.52 -1.28
N SER A 161 14.20 -4.25 -2.16
CA SER A 161 12.94 -4.99 -2.26
C SER A 161 12.49 -5.13 -3.71
N ASP A 162 11.43 -5.90 -3.94
CA ASP A 162 10.63 -5.75 -5.16
C ASP A 162 9.95 -4.36 -5.21
N PRO A 163 9.59 -3.87 -6.41
CA PRO A 163 8.80 -2.66 -6.54
C PRO A 163 7.40 -2.85 -5.94
N LYS A 164 6.80 -1.73 -5.55
CA LYS A 164 5.43 -1.62 -5.06
C LYS A 164 4.64 -0.69 -5.98
N GLY A 165 3.34 -0.87 -6.08
CA GLY A 165 2.46 0.17 -6.60
C GLY A 165 2.37 1.34 -5.63
N CYS A 166 2.23 2.55 -6.13
CA CYS A 166 2.21 3.76 -5.31
C CYS A 166 1.25 4.81 -5.87
N ALA A 167 0.55 5.50 -4.97
CA ALA A 167 -0.24 6.69 -5.26
C ALA A 167 -0.02 7.73 -4.15
N VAL A 168 0.12 8.99 -4.54
CA VAL A 168 0.29 10.14 -3.66
C VAL A 168 -0.92 11.04 -3.83
N VAL A 169 -1.68 11.23 -2.76
CA VAL A 169 -2.89 12.05 -2.77
C VAL A 169 -2.84 13.17 -1.75
N ARG A 170 -3.68 14.19 -1.96
CA ARG A 170 -3.98 15.23 -0.98
C ARG A 170 -5.44 15.63 -1.15
N GLY A 171 -6.14 15.82 -0.04
CA GLY A 171 -7.45 16.44 -0.01
C GLY A 171 -7.39 17.74 0.77
N LEU A 172 -8.12 18.74 0.30
CA LEU A 172 -8.26 20.05 0.94
C LEU A 172 -9.73 20.46 0.98
N MET A 173 -10.17 21.05 2.08
CA MET A 173 -11.42 21.82 2.12
C MET A 173 -11.06 23.28 2.29
N ILE A 174 -11.55 24.14 1.41
CA ILE A 174 -11.19 25.55 1.36
C ILE A 174 -12.46 26.40 1.45
N ALA A 175 -12.53 27.29 2.44
CA ALA A 175 -13.62 28.24 2.57
C ALA A 175 -13.49 29.36 1.53
N ARG A 176 -14.63 29.88 1.05
CA ARG A 176 -14.66 31.04 0.16
C ARG A 176 -14.13 32.31 0.85
N SER A 177 -14.35 32.45 2.16
CA SER A 177 -13.82 33.57 2.94
C SER A 177 -12.30 33.43 3.07
N GLU A 178 -11.58 34.31 2.41
CA GLU A 178 -10.11 34.45 2.51
C GLU A 178 -9.29 33.21 2.11
N ASN A 179 -9.88 32.25 1.38
CA ASN A 179 -9.24 30.97 1.02
C ASN A 179 -8.75 30.17 2.24
N GLU A 180 -9.42 30.28 3.39
CA GLU A 180 -9.05 29.55 4.60
C GLU A 180 -9.10 28.03 4.38
N ILE A 181 -8.07 27.31 4.83
CA ILE A 181 -8.03 25.85 4.76
C ILE A 181 -8.76 25.24 5.97
N LEU A 182 -9.96 24.72 5.73
CA LEU A 182 -10.80 24.05 6.74
C LEU A 182 -10.38 22.60 7.02
N TRP A 183 -9.70 21.96 6.06
CA TRP A 183 -9.17 20.60 6.18
C TRP A 183 -8.00 20.40 5.23
N ASP A 184 -6.98 19.66 5.68
CA ASP A 184 -5.85 19.19 4.87
C ASP A 184 -5.51 17.76 5.28
N SER A 185 -5.60 16.82 4.34
CA SER A 185 -5.26 15.42 4.61
C SER A 185 -3.78 15.21 4.95
N GLY A 186 -2.92 16.17 4.59
CA GLY A 186 -1.46 16.09 4.71
C GLY A 186 -0.81 15.41 3.51
N ARG A 187 0.31 15.97 3.02
CA ARG A 187 1.04 15.44 1.85
C ARG A 187 1.87 14.19 2.16
N LYS A 188 2.42 14.08 3.38
CA LYS A 188 3.31 12.96 3.73
C LYS A 188 2.52 11.69 3.99
N GLU A 189 1.37 11.85 4.61
CA GLU A 189 0.44 10.79 5.00
C GLU A 189 -0.31 10.22 3.79
N GLY A 190 -0.50 11.02 2.73
CA GLY A 190 -1.22 10.61 1.52
C GLY A 190 -0.44 9.72 0.54
N MET A 191 0.72 9.19 0.91
CA MET A 191 1.48 8.26 0.06
C MET A 191 1.15 6.81 0.40
N ILE A 192 0.28 6.19 -0.40
CA ILE A 192 -0.15 4.80 -0.25
C ILE A 192 0.73 3.89 -1.10
N ARG A 193 1.17 2.78 -0.53
CA ARG A 193 2.03 1.78 -1.20
C ARG A 193 1.38 0.41 -1.12
N GLU A 194 1.28 -0.25 -2.26
CA GLU A 194 0.69 -1.57 -2.39
C GLU A 194 1.70 -2.59 -2.87
N PRO A 195 1.83 -3.76 -2.21
CA PRO A 195 2.70 -4.81 -2.69
C PRO A 195 2.21 -5.34 -4.03
N VAL A 196 3.17 -5.80 -4.84
CA VAL A 196 2.84 -6.59 -6.02
C VAL A 196 2.40 -7.98 -5.57
N ILE A 197 1.29 -8.43 -6.14
CA ILE A 197 0.73 -9.76 -5.96
C ILE A 197 1.13 -10.52 -7.22
N GLY A 198 2.02 -11.51 -7.11
CA GLY A 198 2.58 -12.20 -8.28
C GLY A 198 4.01 -11.81 -8.63
N PRO A 199 4.63 -12.49 -9.62
CA PRO A 199 5.85 -12.01 -10.25
C PRO A 199 5.63 -10.62 -10.84
N TRP A 200 6.53 -9.67 -10.56
CA TRP A 200 6.37 -8.29 -11.06
C TRP A 200 7.00 -8.08 -12.44
N ALA A 201 8.10 -8.78 -12.76
CA ALA A 201 8.88 -8.63 -13.99
C ALA A 201 8.25 -9.40 -15.17
N GLN A 202 7.00 -9.07 -15.49
CA GLN A 202 6.20 -9.73 -16.52
C GLN A 202 6.16 -8.89 -17.81
N GLU A 203 7.26 -8.89 -18.55
CA GLU A 203 7.31 -8.17 -19.82
C GLU A 203 6.31 -8.68 -20.86
N PRO A 204 5.80 -7.80 -21.75
CA PRO A 204 6.06 -6.36 -21.82
C PRO A 204 5.10 -5.49 -21.00
N ASP A 205 4.02 -6.07 -20.46
CA ASP A 205 2.83 -5.34 -19.99
C ASP A 205 2.78 -5.17 -18.46
N TYR A 206 3.62 -5.89 -17.72
CA TYR A 206 3.76 -5.85 -16.26
C TYR A 206 2.42 -5.87 -15.49
N PRO A 207 1.49 -6.79 -15.81
CA PRO A 207 0.11 -6.73 -15.31
C PRO A 207 0.02 -6.72 -13.78
N ASN A 208 0.84 -7.50 -13.08
CA ASN A 208 0.83 -7.52 -11.61
C ASN A 208 1.32 -6.20 -10.99
N LEU A 209 2.29 -5.53 -11.62
CA LEU A 209 2.79 -4.23 -11.17
C LEU A 209 1.76 -3.13 -11.44
N THR A 210 1.15 -3.13 -12.62
CA THR A 210 0.01 -2.27 -12.97
C THR A 210 -1.14 -2.43 -11.97
N GLY A 211 -1.55 -3.67 -11.68
CA GLY A 211 -2.59 -3.94 -10.69
C GLY A 211 -2.24 -3.42 -9.30
N ALA A 212 -0.97 -3.50 -8.89
CA ALA A 212 -0.53 -2.89 -7.62
C ALA A 212 -0.71 -1.36 -7.62
N VAL A 213 -0.43 -0.67 -8.73
CA VAL A 213 -0.68 0.78 -8.83
C VAL A 213 -2.16 1.09 -8.77
N GLU A 214 -2.99 0.33 -9.49
CA GLU A 214 -4.44 0.53 -9.47
C GLU A 214 -5.02 0.37 -8.06
N ARG A 215 -4.58 -0.65 -7.31
CA ARG A 215 -4.93 -0.79 -5.89
C ARG A 215 -4.47 0.40 -5.06
N ALA A 216 -3.25 0.89 -5.28
CA ALA A 216 -2.75 2.05 -4.56
C ALA A 216 -3.66 3.28 -4.80
N ILE A 217 -4.10 3.50 -6.05
CA ILE A 217 -5.04 4.57 -6.40
C ILE A 217 -6.38 4.39 -5.68
N GLU A 218 -6.97 3.19 -5.72
CA GLU A 218 -8.26 2.91 -5.05
C GLU A 218 -8.17 3.08 -3.53
N LYS A 219 -7.10 2.55 -2.91
CA LYS A 219 -6.85 2.72 -1.47
C LYS A 219 -6.55 4.17 -1.09
N SER A 220 -5.97 4.97 -1.99
CA SER A 220 -5.83 6.41 -1.77
C SER A 220 -7.18 7.13 -1.73
N LYS A 221 -8.20 6.70 -2.49
CA LYS A 221 -9.57 7.24 -2.34
C LYS A 221 -10.13 6.93 -0.96
N LYS A 222 -9.99 5.66 -0.53
CA LYS A 222 -10.39 5.22 0.80
C LYS A 222 -9.70 6.05 1.89
N PHE A 223 -8.39 6.26 1.78
CA PHE A 223 -7.62 7.11 2.70
C PHE A 223 -8.23 8.51 2.83
N LEU A 224 -8.54 9.18 1.71
CA LEU A 224 -9.13 10.51 1.74
C LEU A 224 -10.51 10.53 2.41
N LEU A 225 -11.35 9.52 2.14
CA LEU A 225 -12.67 9.39 2.75
C LEU A 225 -12.59 9.14 4.26
N GLU A 226 -11.78 8.16 4.68
CA GLU A 226 -11.57 7.88 6.10
C GLU A 226 -10.98 9.08 6.84
N ARG A 227 -10.09 9.84 6.18
CA ARG A 227 -9.46 11.01 6.79
C ARG A 227 -10.39 12.20 6.89
N PHE A 228 -11.36 12.34 5.99
CA PHE A 228 -12.31 13.45 6.00
C PHE A 228 -13.52 13.17 6.88
N PHE A 229 -14.13 11.99 6.75
CA PHE A 229 -15.37 11.64 7.45
C PHE A 229 -15.13 10.99 8.81
N GLU A 230 -13.95 10.41 9.05
CA GLU A 230 -13.60 9.72 10.30
C GLU A 230 -14.70 8.73 10.73
N GLU A 231 -15.25 8.87 11.94
CA GLU A 231 -16.33 8.01 12.47
C GLU A 231 -17.68 8.18 11.76
N ARG A 232 -17.82 9.19 10.89
CA ARG A 232 -19.06 9.48 10.14
C ARG A 232 -19.15 8.75 8.81
N LEU A 233 -18.10 8.02 8.43
CA LEU A 233 -18.08 7.30 7.17
C LEU A 233 -19.14 6.17 7.18
N GLY A 234 -20.07 6.21 6.23
CA GLY A 234 -21.11 5.19 6.10
C GLY A 234 -20.54 3.80 5.82
N VAL A 235 -21.26 2.74 6.21
CA VAL A 235 -20.85 1.34 5.95
C VAL A 235 -20.76 1.07 4.44
N ASP A 236 -21.55 1.78 3.64
CA ASP A 236 -21.60 1.73 2.18
C ASP A 236 -20.74 2.81 1.51
N ALA A 237 -20.00 3.61 2.27
CA ALA A 237 -19.24 4.74 1.70
C ALA A 237 -18.11 4.28 0.77
N LEU A 238 -17.62 3.06 0.96
CA LEU A 238 -16.61 2.43 0.11
C LEU A 238 -17.22 1.78 -1.14
N ASP A 239 -18.55 1.80 -1.31
CA ASP A 239 -19.22 1.34 -2.52
C ASP A 239 -18.77 2.18 -3.71
N GLY A 240 -18.11 1.52 -4.67
CA GLY A 240 -17.48 2.17 -5.83
C GLY A 240 -15.96 2.32 -5.72
N ILE A 241 -15.35 1.85 -4.63
CA ILE A 241 -13.89 1.68 -4.48
C ILE A 241 -13.56 0.19 -4.62
N ASP A 242 -12.88 -0.17 -5.70
CA ASP A 242 -12.48 -1.55 -5.96
C ASP A 242 -11.13 -1.84 -5.27
N MET A 243 -11.20 -2.29 -4.03
CA MET A 243 -10.02 -2.63 -3.22
C MET A 243 -9.16 -3.75 -3.82
N HIS A 244 -9.71 -4.51 -4.77
CA HIS A 244 -9.07 -5.62 -5.49
C HIS A 244 -8.82 -5.27 -6.97
N ALA A 245 -8.68 -3.98 -7.25
CA ALA A 245 -8.31 -3.44 -8.55
C ALA A 245 -7.11 -4.17 -9.17
N GLY A 246 -7.26 -4.58 -10.44
CA GLY A 246 -6.19 -5.25 -11.18
C GLY A 246 -5.78 -6.63 -10.64
N GLU A 247 -6.53 -7.20 -9.69
CA GLU A 247 -6.34 -8.59 -9.26
C GLU A 247 -7.11 -9.57 -10.17
N THR A 248 -6.45 -10.65 -10.55
CA THR A 248 -7.07 -11.81 -11.19
C THR A 248 -7.99 -12.57 -10.21
N PRO A 249 -8.97 -13.36 -10.69
CA PRO A 249 -9.81 -14.19 -9.83
C PRO A 249 -9.00 -15.10 -8.88
N GLU A 250 -7.88 -15.64 -9.36
CA GLU A 250 -6.97 -16.50 -8.59
C GLU A 250 -6.31 -15.71 -7.46
N GLN A 251 -5.88 -14.48 -7.73
CA GLN A 251 -5.28 -13.58 -6.74
C GLN A 251 -6.30 -13.15 -5.68
N LYS A 252 -7.54 -12.85 -6.08
CA LYS A 252 -8.63 -12.52 -5.16
C LYS A 252 -8.92 -13.70 -4.23
N LYS A 253 -9.09 -14.89 -4.79
CA LYS A 253 -9.29 -16.13 -4.02
C LYS A 253 -8.14 -16.38 -3.05
N LEU A 254 -6.90 -16.16 -3.47
CA LEU A 254 -5.74 -16.29 -2.60
C LEU A 254 -5.78 -15.27 -1.46
N ALA A 255 -6.09 -14.00 -1.75
CA ALA A 255 -6.21 -12.96 -0.73
C ALA A 255 -7.32 -13.26 0.28
N GLU A 256 -8.47 -13.76 -0.17
CA GLU A 256 -9.57 -14.21 0.70
C GLU A 256 -9.16 -15.40 1.57
N THR A 257 -8.45 -16.37 0.98
CA THR A 257 -7.92 -17.54 1.69
C THR A 257 -6.95 -17.10 2.79
N LEU A 258 -6.01 -16.21 2.46
CA LEU A 258 -5.08 -15.64 3.43
C LEU A 258 -5.84 -14.85 4.49
N ALA A 259 -6.79 -13.99 4.14
CA ALA A 259 -7.57 -13.23 5.11
C ALA A 259 -8.35 -14.14 6.08
N HIS A 260 -8.90 -15.25 5.59
CA HIS A 260 -9.59 -16.24 6.42
C HIS A 260 -8.65 -16.88 7.45
N TYR A 261 -7.48 -17.34 7.01
CA TYR A 261 -6.54 -18.05 7.89
C TYR A 261 -5.60 -17.16 8.70
N MET A 262 -5.36 -15.94 8.25
CA MET A 262 -4.38 -15.02 8.85
C MET A 262 -4.99 -14.11 9.93
N GLN A 263 -6.31 -14.11 10.09
CA GLN A 263 -6.98 -13.37 11.16
C GLN A 263 -6.52 -13.87 12.54
N GLY A 264 -5.84 -13.00 13.28
CA GLY A 264 -5.35 -13.32 14.63
C GLY A 264 -4.17 -14.29 14.67
N VAL A 265 -3.43 -14.44 13.56
CA VAL A 265 -2.26 -15.33 13.54
C VAL A 265 -1.21 -14.90 14.55
N GLU A 266 -0.86 -15.84 15.42
CA GLU A 266 0.28 -15.70 16.31
C GLU A 266 1.57 -15.73 15.50
N THR A 267 2.52 -14.87 15.87
CA THR A 267 3.87 -14.92 15.32
C THR A 267 4.84 -15.49 16.34
N THR A 268 5.74 -16.35 15.87
CA THR A 268 6.89 -16.85 16.65
C THR A 268 8.19 -16.37 16.02
N SER A 269 9.20 -16.19 16.85
CA SER A 269 10.53 -15.80 16.37
C SER A 269 11.23 -16.99 15.71
N ALA A 270 11.61 -16.84 14.45
CA ALA A 270 12.36 -17.82 13.68
C ALA A 270 13.78 -18.08 14.23
N VAL A 271 14.33 -17.15 15.02
CA VAL A 271 15.69 -17.29 15.62
C VAL A 271 15.76 -18.43 16.63
N TRP A 272 14.67 -18.66 17.36
CA TRP A 272 14.63 -19.68 18.41
C TRP A 272 14.12 -21.04 17.91
N MET A 273 13.85 -21.13 16.61
CA MET A 273 13.28 -22.33 16.01
C MET A 273 14.35 -23.34 15.64
N SER A 274 14.03 -24.61 15.84
CA SER A 274 14.84 -25.74 15.43
C SER A 274 13.92 -26.90 15.01
N CYS A 275 14.49 -27.96 14.47
CA CYS A 275 13.69 -29.15 14.17
C CYS A 275 13.02 -29.77 15.42
N SER A 276 13.48 -29.47 16.63
CA SER A 276 12.85 -29.98 17.86
C SER A 276 11.90 -29.00 18.53
N LYS A 277 11.92 -27.70 18.18
CA LYS A 277 11.12 -26.66 18.85
C LYS A 277 10.63 -25.56 17.89
N PRO A 278 9.42 -25.02 18.08
CA PRO A 278 8.45 -25.38 19.12
C PRO A 278 7.60 -26.62 18.78
N TYR A 279 7.54 -27.04 17.52
CA TYR A 279 6.58 -28.06 17.04
C TYR A 279 7.16 -29.43 16.69
N ARG A 280 8.44 -29.70 17.00
CA ARG A 280 9.12 -30.99 16.73
C ARG A 280 8.87 -31.54 15.31
N LEU A 281 9.53 -30.94 14.32
CA LEU A 281 9.56 -31.38 12.93
C LEU A 281 10.58 -32.52 12.75
N THR A 282 10.11 -33.77 12.67
CA THR A 282 10.97 -34.96 12.51
C THR A 282 11.15 -35.37 11.05
N GLN A 283 10.29 -34.89 10.15
CA GLN A 283 10.32 -35.20 8.73
C GLN A 283 10.91 -34.04 7.92
N ASN A 284 11.94 -34.35 7.13
CA ASN A 284 12.58 -33.43 6.18
C ASN A 284 12.91 -32.04 6.76
N CYS A 285 13.34 -31.99 8.02
CA CYS A 285 13.84 -30.79 8.67
C CYS A 285 15.38 -30.82 8.75
N SER A 286 16.00 -29.69 8.43
CA SER A 286 17.44 -29.43 8.49
C SER A 286 17.70 -28.38 9.55
N PHE A 287 18.69 -28.64 10.41
CA PHE A 287 19.11 -27.70 11.46
C PHE A 287 19.50 -26.32 10.91
N TRP A 288 20.07 -26.25 9.71
CA TRP A 288 20.59 -25.01 9.13
C TRP A 288 19.58 -24.24 8.28
N THR A 289 18.66 -24.96 7.64
CA THR A 289 17.82 -24.38 6.58
C THR A 289 16.32 -24.49 6.87
N GLY A 290 15.93 -25.17 7.95
CA GLY A 290 14.54 -25.45 8.26
C GLY A 290 14.00 -26.58 7.39
N ALA A 291 12.88 -26.34 6.73
CA ALA A 291 12.27 -27.22 5.75
C ALA A 291 13.24 -27.61 4.62
N ALA A 292 13.37 -28.91 4.36
CA ALA A 292 14.34 -29.46 3.43
C ALA A 292 13.71 -30.15 2.21
N LEU A 293 12.44 -30.57 2.27
CA LEU A 293 11.76 -31.18 1.12
C LEU A 293 11.22 -30.09 0.21
N ARG A 294 11.62 -30.09 -1.06
CA ARG A 294 11.02 -29.19 -2.06
C ARG A 294 9.79 -29.84 -2.67
N ILE A 295 8.73 -29.05 -2.81
CA ILE A 295 7.51 -29.44 -3.51
C ILE A 295 7.19 -28.42 -4.60
N SER A 296 6.45 -28.85 -5.62
CA SER A 296 5.85 -27.97 -6.62
C SER A 296 4.36 -28.31 -6.75
N LEU A 297 3.51 -27.34 -6.44
CA LEU A 297 2.06 -27.48 -6.49
C LEU A 297 1.51 -26.36 -7.35
N ASP A 298 0.82 -26.72 -8.44
CA ASP A 298 0.27 -25.78 -9.42
C ASP A 298 1.29 -24.74 -9.94
N GLY A 299 2.54 -25.18 -10.13
CA GLY A 299 3.65 -24.33 -10.58
C GLY A 299 4.25 -23.43 -9.49
N VAL A 300 3.78 -23.53 -8.25
CA VAL A 300 4.32 -22.82 -7.09
C VAL A 300 5.28 -23.71 -6.33
N GLU A 301 6.51 -23.24 -6.10
CA GLU A 301 7.51 -23.98 -5.33
C GLU A 301 7.52 -23.58 -3.86
N ALA A 302 7.70 -24.56 -3.00
CA ALA A 302 7.93 -24.35 -1.56
C ALA A 302 8.88 -25.40 -1.00
N LYS A 303 9.41 -25.11 0.19
CA LYS A 303 10.04 -26.12 1.05
C LYS A 303 9.11 -26.47 2.18
N ILE A 304 9.00 -27.76 2.49
CA ILE A 304 8.21 -28.26 3.61
C ILE A 304 9.01 -29.15 4.57
N ALA A 305 8.56 -29.18 5.82
CA ALA A 305 8.94 -30.15 6.84
C ALA A 305 7.70 -30.51 7.67
N GLY A 306 7.71 -31.69 8.28
CA GLY A 306 6.55 -32.24 8.99
C GLY A 306 6.88 -32.79 10.37
N SER A 307 5.90 -32.82 11.27
CA SER A 307 5.92 -33.68 12.46
C SER A 307 5.83 -35.15 12.08
N GLU A 308 6.06 -36.07 13.02
CA GLU A 308 6.07 -37.52 12.77
C GLU A 308 4.69 -38.05 12.31
N ASP A 309 3.61 -37.48 12.84
CA ASP A 309 2.22 -37.78 12.50
C ASP A 309 1.68 -36.92 11.34
N GLY A 310 2.50 -36.02 10.80
CA GLY A 310 2.16 -35.15 9.69
C GLY A 310 1.07 -34.10 9.96
N THR A 311 0.67 -33.91 11.23
CA THR A 311 -0.33 -32.93 11.66
C THR A 311 0.25 -31.52 11.84
N VAL A 312 1.57 -31.37 11.88
CA VAL A 312 2.24 -30.07 11.82
C VAL A 312 3.10 -29.99 10.59
N VAL A 313 2.85 -28.98 9.75
CA VAL A 313 3.61 -28.71 8.52
C VAL A 313 4.23 -27.32 8.60
N LEU A 314 5.55 -27.24 8.45
CA LEU A 314 6.25 -26.00 8.19
C LEU A 314 6.33 -25.78 6.68
N ILE A 315 5.89 -24.62 6.20
CA ILE A 315 6.03 -24.15 4.81
C ILE A 315 7.01 -22.99 4.78
N GLN A 316 7.95 -23.03 3.84
CA GLN A 316 8.91 -21.96 3.61
C GLN A 316 9.06 -21.65 2.13
N GLY A 317 9.39 -20.39 1.81
CA GLY A 317 9.76 -20.00 0.46
C GLY A 317 11.05 -20.70 -0.02
N PRO A 318 11.25 -20.85 -1.33
CA PRO A 318 12.38 -21.59 -1.89
C PRO A 318 13.76 -20.94 -1.60
N LYS A 319 13.80 -19.61 -1.41
CA LYS A 319 14.99 -18.80 -1.13
C LYS A 319 14.68 -17.80 -0.01
N LEU A 320 15.67 -17.41 0.81
CA LEU A 320 15.56 -16.34 1.82
C LEU A 320 15.79 -14.96 1.17
N THR A 321 14.74 -14.39 0.57
CA THR A 321 14.80 -13.11 -0.19
C THR A 321 13.48 -12.34 -0.03
N THR A 322 13.44 -11.05 -0.33
CA THR A 322 12.21 -10.23 -0.26
C THR A 322 11.07 -10.70 -1.18
N GLN A 323 11.37 -11.43 -2.27
CA GLN A 323 10.39 -12.17 -3.10
C GLN A 323 9.66 -13.31 -2.35
N GLN A 324 10.04 -13.60 -1.10
CA GLN A 324 9.48 -14.70 -0.33
C GLN A 324 8.02 -14.56 -0.02
N THR A 325 7.53 -13.35 0.29
CA THR A 325 6.18 -13.20 0.83
C THR A 325 5.16 -13.71 -0.18
N TRP A 326 5.23 -13.28 -1.44
CA TRP A 326 4.33 -13.79 -2.47
C TRP A 326 4.49 -15.29 -2.75
N ALA A 327 5.71 -15.78 -2.91
CA ALA A 327 5.95 -17.19 -3.22
C ALA A 327 5.45 -18.11 -2.09
N LEU A 328 5.64 -17.66 -0.84
CA LEU A 328 5.19 -18.35 0.35
C LEU A 328 3.66 -18.26 0.51
N ASP A 329 3.07 -17.10 0.27
CA ASP A 329 1.62 -16.88 0.32
C ASP A 329 0.90 -17.71 -0.74
N SER A 330 1.44 -17.73 -1.96
CA SER A 330 0.95 -18.57 -3.06
C SER A 330 1.05 -20.04 -2.71
N ALA A 331 2.18 -20.47 -2.13
CA ALA A 331 2.36 -21.85 -1.70
C ALA A 331 1.37 -22.20 -0.59
N PHE A 332 1.17 -21.30 0.37
CA PHE A 332 0.17 -21.45 1.41
C PHE A 332 -1.23 -21.63 0.80
N GLY A 333 -1.66 -20.77 -0.13
CA GLY A 333 -2.99 -20.88 -0.74
C GLY A 333 -3.18 -22.14 -1.58
N ALA A 334 -2.16 -22.56 -2.32
CA ALA A 334 -2.18 -23.82 -3.06
C ALA A 334 -2.30 -25.01 -2.11
N ILE A 335 -1.51 -25.03 -1.02
CA ILE A 335 -1.54 -26.07 0.00
C ILE A 335 -2.89 -26.10 0.73
N ALA A 336 -3.43 -24.94 1.11
CA ALA A 336 -4.73 -24.83 1.76
C ALA A 336 -5.86 -25.37 0.86
N THR A 337 -5.84 -25.02 -0.43
CA THR A 337 -6.80 -25.55 -1.42
C THR A 337 -6.67 -27.08 -1.56
N LEU A 338 -5.44 -27.60 -1.57
CA LEU A 338 -5.21 -29.04 -1.64
C LEU A 338 -5.74 -29.76 -0.39
N PHE A 339 -5.53 -29.18 0.79
CA PHE A 339 -6.03 -29.70 2.06
C PHE A 339 -7.56 -29.70 2.13
N GLU A 340 -8.20 -28.60 1.72
CA GLU A 340 -9.66 -28.51 1.64
C GLU A 340 -10.24 -29.61 0.74
N LYS A 341 -9.66 -29.83 -0.45
CA LYS A 341 -10.08 -30.88 -1.38
C LYS A 341 -10.00 -32.30 -0.79
N HIS A 342 -9.13 -32.52 0.19
CA HIS A 342 -8.94 -33.81 0.87
C HIS A 342 -9.53 -33.84 2.28
N GLU A 343 -10.39 -32.88 2.62
CA GLU A 343 -11.04 -32.76 3.93
C GLU A 343 -10.03 -32.74 5.10
N ILE A 344 -8.89 -32.08 4.89
CA ILE A 344 -7.88 -31.78 5.92
C ILE A 344 -8.07 -30.32 6.31
N HIS A 345 -8.34 -30.07 7.59
CA HIS A 345 -8.61 -28.74 8.10
C HIS A 345 -7.36 -28.14 8.74
N ILE A 346 -7.00 -26.94 8.31
CA ILE A 346 -6.01 -26.11 9.00
C ILE A 346 -6.67 -25.55 10.26
N THR A 347 -6.33 -26.09 11.41
CA THR A 347 -6.89 -25.71 12.71
C THR A 347 -6.23 -24.46 13.28
N LYS A 348 -4.96 -24.20 12.93
CA LYS A 348 -4.23 -23.01 13.34
C LYS A 348 -3.09 -22.73 12.36
N VAL A 349 -2.85 -21.44 12.11
CA VAL A 349 -1.67 -20.95 11.40
C VAL A 349 -0.79 -20.16 12.37
N VAL A 350 0.52 -20.40 12.33
CA VAL A 350 1.50 -19.63 13.10
C VAL A 350 2.58 -19.11 12.17
N GLY A 351 2.74 -17.80 12.14
CA GLY A 351 3.78 -17.17 11.33
C GLY A 351 5.14 -17.26 11.99
N ALA A 352 6.18 -17.61 11.25
CA ALA A 352 7.56 -17.57 11.70
C ALA A 352 8.24 -16.33 11.13
N ALA A 353 8.70 -15.42 11.98
CA ALA A 353 9.34 -14.16 11.55
C ALA A 353 10.68 -13.94 12.25
N MET A 354 11.62 -13.32 11.53
CA MET A 354 12.90 -12.87 12.07
C MET A 354 12.72 -11.56 12.87
N PRO A 355 13.68 -11.18 13.73
CA PRO A 355 13.55 -9.99 14.59
C PRO A 355 13.50 -8.67 13.81
N ASP A 356 14.00 -8.67 12.58
CA ASP A 356 13.94 -7.56 11.62
C ASP A 356 12.58 -7.47 10.89
N GLY A 357 11.63 -8.34 11.22
CA GLY A 357 10.33 -8.43 10.59
C GLY A 357 10.29 -9.29 9.32
N THR A 358 11.43 -9.85 8.88
CA THR A 358 11.47 -10.71 7.70
C THR A 358 10.68 -11.99 7.96
N PHE A 359 9.67 -12.24 7.13
CA PHE A 359 8.82 -13.41 7.27
C PHE A 359 9.50 -14.67 6.70
N TRP A 360 9.61 -15.72 7.51
CA TRP A 360 10.41 -16.91 7.23
C TRP A 360 9.58 -18.10 6.71
N GLY A 361 8.34 -18.22 7.17
CA GLY A 361 7.48 -19.36 6.86
C GLY A 361 6.18 -19.40 7.67
N TYR A 362 5.34 -20.39 7.38
CA TYR A 362 4.11 -20.68 8.13
C TYR A 362 4.19 -22.08 8.75
N PHE A 363 3.78 -22.22 10.00
CA PHE A 363 3.37 -23.50 10.54
C PHE A 363 1.87 -23.67 10.37
N LEU A 364 1.47 -24.79 9.80
CA LEU A 364 0.10 -25.23 9.70
C LEU A 364 -0.11 -26.36 10.70
N LEU A 365 -1.04 -26.17 11.63
CA LEU A 365 -1.52 -27.23 12.50
C LEU A 365 -2.80 -27.78 11.90
N LEU A 366 -2.84 -29.09 11.71
CA LEU A 366 -3.85 -29.80 10.95
C LEU A 366 -4.61 -30.78 11.87
N ASP A 367 -5.84 -31.09 11.49
CA ASP A 367 -6.63 -32.15 12.16
C ASP A 367 -6.25 -33.58 11.72
N LYS A 368 -5.56 -33.70 10.58
CA LYS A 368 -5.14 -34.97 9.95
C LYS A 368 -3.72 -34.85 9.36
N ASP A 369 -3.15 -35.99 8.95
CA ASP A 369 -1.85 -36.04 8.26
C ASP A 369 -1.91 -35.36 6.89
N GLY A 370 -1.51 -34.09 6.83
CA GLY A 370 -1.35 -33.35 5.57
C GLY A 370 0.06 -33.44 5.00
N TYR A 371 1.06 -33.78 5.80
CA TYR A 371 2.45 -33.87 5.33
C TYR A 371 2.62 -34.99 4.30
N SER A 372 2.02 -36.17 4.53
CA SER A 372 2.09 -37.30 3.61
C SER A 372 1.50 -36.95 2.24
N LEU A 373 0.38 -36.22 2.23
CA LEU A 373 -0.24 -35.73 1.00
C LEU A 373 0.69 -34.78 0.23
N LEU A 374 1.33 -33.82 0.92
CA LEU A 374 2.25 -32.89 0.28
C LEU A 374 3.49 -33.58 -0.30
N ARG A 375 3.93 -34.69 0.30
CA ARG A 375 5.11 -35.44 -0.17
C ARG A 375 4.91 -36.03 -1.57
N GLU A 376 3.67 -36.25 -2.00
CA GLU A 376 3.33 -36.71 -3.35
C GLU A 376 3.71 -35.68 -4.43
N HIS A 377 3.89 -34.42 -4.04
CA HIS A 377 4.30 -33.31 -4.90
C HIS A 377 5.79 -32.97 -4.82
N ALA A 378 6.61 -33.89 -4.28
CA ALA A 378 8.05 -33.69 -4.13
C ALA A 378 8.76 -33.54 -5.49
N VAL A 379 9.59 -32.52 -5.63
CA VAL A 379 10.43 -32.32 -6.82
C VAL A 379 11.71 -33.12 -6.66
N SER A 380 12.06 -33.95 -7.65
CA SER A 380 13.34 -34.68 -7.66
C SER A 380 14.50 -33.69 -7.66
N LYS A 381 15.55 -33.98 -6.87
CA LYS A 381 16.80 -33.23 -6.98
C LYS A 381 17.42 -33.54 -8.34
N GLU A 382 17.38 -32.58 -9.27
CA GLU A 382 18.31 -32.53 -10.41
C GLU A 382 19.74 -32.29 -9.94
#